data_AF-A0A9E5Y8H8-F1
#
_entry.id   AF-A0A9E5Y8H8-F1
#
_cell.length_a   1.000
_cell.length_b   1.000
_cell.length_c   1.000
_cell.angle_alpha   90.00
_cell.angle_beta   90.00
_cell.angle_gamma   90.00
#
_symmetry.space_group_name_H-M   'P 1'
#
loop_
_entity.id
_entity.type
_entity.pdbx_description
1 polymer ?
#
loop_
_entity_poly.entity_id
_entity_poly.type
_entity_poly.pdbx_seq_one_letter_code
_entity_poly.pdbx_strand_id
1 'polypeptide(L)'
;MKSKVAKVTLIALALVFILALAVSCAPAVTLEEYNRVVAERDVMIAEMEVLKTKIPKPSMLFPIVIYDKGELLEIAIEDVGKYHHEVCTCLRIAFRATQFAISELWKGEIPDRSDFKIISACPTLGTQDAFDFIARAKTGMKREGDFKIQLPKGTSSKNLSRDNFVFTFIRKSTGDSITIRVKEELFPEGFFELRKKKKFQDPTPATPEEKKLFKSMKKELNKKIITLPVNKLFELKRL
;
A
#
# COMPACT_ATOMS: atom_id res chain seq x y z
N MET A 1 19.80 5.18 13.93
CA MET A 1 19.22 3.82 14.09
C MET A 1 19.81 2.77 13.13
N LYS A 2 20.02 3.07 11.83
CA LYS A 2 20.62 2.12 10.86
C LYS A 2 21.99 1.55 11.29
N SER A 3 22.84 2.34 11.94
CA SER A 3 24.19 1.91 12.36
C SER A 3 24.21 0.96 13.56
N LYS A 4 23.20 1.00 14.44
CA LYS A 4 23.12 0.06 15.58
C LYS A 4 22.65 -1.32 15.14
N VAL A 5 21.73 -1.39 14.18
CA VAL A 5 21.20 -2.67 13.65
C VAL A 5 22.25 -3.40 12.84
N ALA A 6 22.99 -2.70 11.97
CA ALA A 6 24.09 -3.28 11.21
C ALA A 6 25.18 -3.87 12.14
N LYS A 7 25.50 -3.17 13.25
CA LYS A 7 26.45 -3.67 14.25
C LYS A 7 25.96 -4.94 14.95
N VAL A 8 24.68 -5.02 15.35
CA VAL A 8 24.12 -6.19 16.03
C VAL A 8 24.09 -7.41 15.09
N THR A 9 23.70 -7.23 13.82
CA THR A 9 23.67 -8.32 12.84
C THR A 9 25.08 -8.83 12.51
N LEU A 10 26.07 -7.93 12.40
CA LEU A 10 27.46 -8.31 12.16
C LEU A 10 28.09 -9.08 13.35
N ILE A 11 27.76 -8.67 14.58
CA ILE A 11 28.21 -9.35 15.81
C ILE A 11 27.59 -10.76 15.92
N ALA A 12 26.30 -10.91 15.61
CA ALA A 12 25.64 -12.23 15.64
C ALA A 12 26.19 -13.19 14.56
N LEU A 13 26.42 -12.70 13.34
CA LEU A 13 27.07 -13.48 12.27
C LEU A 13 28.50 -13.90 12.64
N ALA A 14 29.26 -12.99 13.25
CA ALA A 14 30.61 -13.29 13.74
C ALA A 14 30.57 -14.36 14.84
N LEU A 15 29.62 -14.30 15.78
CA LEU A 15 29.46 -15.31 16.84
C LEU A 15 29.10 -16.69 16.27
N VAL A 16 28.17 -16.77 15.31
CA VAL A 16 27.83 -18.05 14.65
C VAL A 16 29.03 -18.63 13.90
N PHE A 17 29.83 -17.78 13.24
CA PHE A 17 31.02 -18.23 12.52
C PHE A 17 32.13 -18.68 13.47
N ILE A 18 32.31 -17.99 14.61
CA ILE A 18 33.24 -18.38 15.67
C ILE A 18 32.83 -19.70 16.32
N LEU A 19 31.54 -19.90 16.61
CA LEU A 19 31.02 -21.18 17.13
C LEU A 19 31.18 -22.32 16.13
N ALA A 20 30.99 -22.08 14.83
CA ALA A 20 31.22 -23.10 13.80
C ALA A 20 32.71 -23.47 13.65
N LEU A 21 33.62 -22.49 13.72
CA LEU A 21 35.07 -22.71 13.68
C LEU A 21 35.62 -23.38 14.95
N ALA A 22 35.02 -23.12 16.11
CA ALA A 22 35.39 -23.77 17.36
C ALA A 22 35.12 -25.28 17.34
N VAL A 23 34.10 -25.73 16.61
CA VAL A 23 33.76 -27.15 16.44
C VAL A 23 34.71 -27.86 15.47
N SER A 24 35.33 -27.15 14.51
CA SER A 24 36.25 -27.76 13.53
C SER A 24 37.69 -27.93 14.01
N CYS A 25 38.08 -27.29 15.12
CA CYS A 25 39.48 -27.23 15.58
C CYS A 25 39.72 -27.73 17.01
N ALA A 26 38.70 -28.23 17.72
CA ALA A 26 38.82 -28.73 19.09
C ALA A 26 38.91 -30.27 19.13
N PRO A 27 39.58 -30.88 20.14
CA PRO A 27 39.50 -32.32 20.41
C PRO A 27 38.03 -32.72 20.59
N ALA A 28 37.72 -34.00 20.29
CA ALA A 28 36.37 -34.57 20.21
C ALA A 28 35.36 -33.92 21.18
N VAL A 29 34.60 -32.94 20.67
CA VAL A 29 33.47 -32.33 21.38
C VAL A 29 32.49 -33.45 21.69
N THR A 30 32.07 -33.54 22.95
CA THR A 30 31.11 -34.59 23.33
C THR A 30 29.79 -34.36 22.61
N LEU A 31 29.05 -35.44 22.32
CA LEU A 31 27.74 -35.33 21.65
C LEU A 31 26.78 -34.43 22.45
N GLU A 32 26.93 -34.40 23.77
CA GLU A 32 26.16 -33.54 24.67
C GLU A 32 26.47 -32.05 24.49
N GLU A 33 27.74 -31.68 24.40
CA GLU A 33 28.17 -30.31 24.11
C GLU A 33 27.76 -29.86 22.71
N TYR A 34 27.84 -30.74 21.72
CA TYR A 34 27.36 -30.46 20.35
C TYR A 34 25.85 -30.18 20.34
N ASN A 35 25.05 -31.03 20.98
CA ASN A 35 23.61 -30.87 21.05
C ASN A 35 23.20 -29.58 21.77
N ARG A 36 23.95 -29.20 22.81
CA ARG A 36 23.74 -27.92 23.52
C ARG A 36 23.96 -26.72 22.60
N VAL A 37 25.06 -26.70 21.84
CA VAL A 37 25.36 -25.61 20.89
C VAL A 37 24.30 -25.50 19.79
N VAL A 38 23.80 -26.63 19.29
CA VAL A 38 22.72 -26.64 18.29
C VAL A 38 21.42 -26.08 18.88
N ALA A 39 21.06 -26.46 20.09
CA ALA A 39 19.87 -25.93 20.77
C ALA A 39 19.97 -24.41 21.01
N GLU A 40 21.13 -23.91 21.45
CA GLU A 40 21.36 -22.48 21.64
C GLU A 40 21.29 -21.71 20.30
N ARG A 41 21.81 -22.28 19.20
CA ARG A 41 21.67 -21.72 17.84
C ARG A 41 20.21 -21.62 17.41
N ASP A 42 19.43 -22.68 17.61
CA ASP A 42 18.04 -22.74 17.14
C ASP A 42 17.15 -21.77 17.93
N VAL A 43 17.39 -21.57 19.23
CA VAL A 43 16.77 -20.51 20.03
C VAL A 43 17.11 -19.13 19.47
N MET A 44 18.38 -18.87 19.17
CA MET A 44 18.80 -17.58 18.61
C MET A 44 18.17 -17.31 17.23
N ILE A 45 18.05 -18.33 16.38
CA ILE A 45 17.35 -18.22 15.08
C ILE A 45 15.88 -17.86 15.29
N ALA A 46 15.18 -18.55 16.19
CA ALA A 46 13.78 -18.27 16.50
C ALA A 46 13.60 -16.84 17.06
N GLU A 47 14.49 -16.39 17.94
CA GLU A 47 14.49 -15.01 18.45
C GLU A 47 14.74 -13.99 17.34
N MET A 48 15.66 -14.27 16.41
CA MET A 48 15.91 -13.43 15.24
C MET A 48 14.68 -13.34 14.32
N GLU A 49 13.93 -14.43 14.14
CA GLU A 49 12.68 -14.42 13.38
C GLU A 49 11.60 -13.58 14.08
N VAL A 50 11.44 -13.73 15.39
CA VAL A 50 10.55 -12.88 16.20
C VAL A 50 10.96 -11.41 16.10
N LEU A 51 12.26 -11.10 16.18
CA LEU A 51 12.77 -9.74 16.02
C LEU A 51 12.52 -9.18 14.61
N LYS A 52 12.67 -9.97 13.55
CA LYS A 52 12.31 -9.57 12.17
C LYS A 52 10.83 -9.19 12.06
N THR A 53 9.93 -9.86 12.77
CA THR A 53 8.50 -9.50 12.78
C THR A 53 8.19 -8.22 13.59
N LYS A 54 9.06 -7.85 14.53
CA LYS A 54 8.96 -6.62 15.34
C LYS A 54 9.53 -5.39 14.65
N ILE A 55 10.38 -5.55 13.62
CA ILE A 55 10.85 -4.44 12.79
C ILE A 55 9.65 -3.94 11.96
N PRO A 56 9.24 -2.67 12.09
CA PRO A 56 8.21 -2.10 11.24
C PRO A 56 8.65 -2.24 9.78
N LYS A 57 7.87 -2.95 8.96
CA LYS A 57 8.10 -2.96 7.51
C LYS A 57 8.13 -1.50 7.03
N PRO A 58 9.12 -1.11 6.21
CA PRO A 58 9.20 0.25 5.72
C PRO A 58 7.89 0.63 5.03
N SER A 59 7.37 1.80 5.38
CA SER A 59 6.22 2.38 4.67
C SER A 59 6.61 2.62 3.22
N MET A 60 5.73 2.23 2.31
CA MET A 60 5.87 2.50 0.87
C MET A 60 5.10 3.77 0.46
N LEU A 61 4.65 4.56 1.44
CA LEU A 61 4.01 5.86 1.23
C LEU A 61 5.07 6.96 1.32
N PHE A 62 5.74 7.21 0.19
CA PHE A 62 6.60 8.37 -0.01
C PHE A 62 5.78 9.54 -0.58
N PRO A 63 6.19 10.80 -0.35
CA PRO A 63 5.54 11.95 -0.99
C PRO A 63 5.50 11.81 -2.53
N ILE A 64 4.44 12.33 -3.14
CA ILE A 64 4.37 12.51 -4.60
C ILE A 64 5.03 13.83 -4.93
N VAL A 65 6.04 13.80 -5.81
CA VAL A 65 6.72 15.00 -6.30
C VAL A 65 6.11 15.40 -7.64
N ILE A 66 5.71 16.66 -7.77
CA ILE A 66 4.96 17.16 -8.93
C ILE A 66 5.21 18.67 -9.14
N TYR A 67 5.22 19.12 -10.38
CA TYR A 67 5.22 20.56 -10.70
C TYR A 67 3.79 21.10 -10.72
N ASP A 68 3.54 22.27 -10.13
CA ASP A 68 2.29 23.02 -10.26
C ASP A 68 2.63 24.44 -10.71
N LYS A 69 2.36 24.77 -11.98
CA LYS A 69 2.68 26.09 -12.57
C LYS A 69 4.16 26.48 -12.43
N GLY A 70 5.06 25.51 -12.58
CA GLY A 70 6.52 25.71 -12.46
C GLY A 70 7.06 25.61 -11.03
N GLU A 71 6.21 25.53 -10.01
CA GLU A 71 6.66 25.30 -8.62
C GLU A 71 6.73 23.81 -8.32
N LEU A 72 7.83 23.36 -7.72
CA LEU A 72 8.00 21.98 -7.29
C LEU A 72 7.29 21.75 -5.95
N LEU A 73 6.35 20.80 -5.92
CA LEU A 73 5.60 20.43 -4.73
C LEU A 73 5.92 19.00 -4.30
N GLU A 74 6.02 18.80 -2.99
CA GLU A 74 5.99 17.47 -2.37
C GLU A 74 4.66 17.28 -1.65
N ILE A 75 3.86 16.32 -2.10
CA ILE A 75 2.54 16.02 -1.55
C ILE A 75 2.63 14.76 -0.70
N ALA A 76 2.59 14.91 0.63
CA ALA A 76 2.47 13.76 1.53
C ALA A 76 1.02 13.27 1.58
N ILE A 77 0.81 12.01 1.96
CA ILE A 77 -0.55 11.47 2.09
C ILE A 77 -1.36 12.19 3.17
N GLU A 78 -0.69 12.71 4.20
CA GLU A 78 -1.28 13.51 5.25
C GLU A 78 -1.87 14.81 4.72
N ASP A 79 -1.29 15.42 3.68
CA ASP A 79 -1.82 16.67 3.09
C ASP A 79 -3.12 16.39 2.35
N VAL A 80 -3.17 15.29 1.60
CA VAL A 80 -4.42 14.79 1.00
C VAL A 80 -5.45 14.44 2.08
N GLY A 81 -4.99 13.84 3.18
CA GLY A 81 -5.83 13.51 4.34
C GLY A 81 -6.41 14.74 5.04
N LYS A 82 -5.67 15.85 5.13
CA LYS A 82 -6.18 17.13 5.65
C LYS A 82 -7.26 17.69 4.73
N TYR A 83 -7.03 17.67 3.42
CA TYR A 83 -8.00 18.12 2.42
C TYR A 83 -9.29 17.28 2.47
N HIS A 84 -9.18 15.95 2.57
CA HIS A 84 -10.32 15.03 2.64
C HIS A 84 -10.95 14.90 4.04
N HIS A 85 -10.30 15.42 5.09
CA HIS A 85 -10.62 15.26 6.52
C HIS A 85 -10.31 13.90 7.18
N GLU A 86 -9.89 12.89 6.43
CA GLU A 86 -9.30 11.67 6.99
C GLU A 86 -8.38 10.98 5.99
N VAL A 87 -7.38 10.23 6.47
CA VAL A 87 -6.67 9.27 5.60
C VAL A 87 -7.48 7.97 5.61
N CYS A 88 -8.43 7.83 4.68
CA CYS A 88 -9.27 6.62 4.57
C CYS A 88 -8.62 5.53 3.67
N THR A 89 -9.23 4.34 3.59
CA THR A 89 -8.70 3.22 2.78
C THR A 89 -8.70 3.55 1.28
N CYS A 90 -9.79 4.15 0.79
CA CYS A 90 -9.93 4.54 -0.62
C CYS A 90 -8.93 5.62 -1.03
N LEU A 91 -8.65 6.58 -0.14
CA LEU A 91 -7.63 7.61 -0.33
C LEU A 91 -6.24 7.00 -0.43
N ARG A 92 -5.88 6.07 0.48
CA ARG A 92 -4.58 5.35 0.39
C ARG A 92 -4.40 4.63 -0.93
N ILE A 93 -5.45 3.96 -1.42
CA ILE A 93 -5.42 3.26 -2.70
C ILE A 93 -5.19 4.25 -3.84
N ALA A 94 -5.94 5.36 -3.88
CA ALA A 94 -5.80 6.38 -4.91
C ALA A 94 -4.39 6.99 -4.91
N PHE A 95 -3.86 7.35 -3.74
CA PHE A 95 -2.51 7.87 -3.58
C PHE A 95 -1.44 6.89 -4.09
N ARG A 96 -1.53 5.61 -3.69
CA ARG A 96 -0.61 4.55 -4.15
C ARG A 96 -0.75 4.27 -5.66
N ALA A 97 -1.96 4.36 -6.21
CA ALA A 97 -2.20 4.21 -7.64
C ALA A 97 -1.58 5.37 -8.43
N THR A 98 -1.66 6.61 -7.93
CA THR A 98 -1.00 7.77 -8.57
C THR A 98 0.52 7.63 -8.55
N GLN A 99 1.13 7.20 -7.43
CA GLN A 99 2.57 6.92 -7.39
C GLN A 99 2.98 5.91 -8.46
N PHE A 100 2.21 4.82 -8.60
CA PHE A 100 2.49 3.79 -9.60
C PHE A 100 2.29 4.32 -11.03
N ALA A 101 1.26 5.14 -11.25
CA ALA A 101 1.04 5.74 -12.55
C ALA A 101 2.18 6.67 -12.97
N ILE A 102 2.68 7.48 -12.04
CA ILE A 102 3.82 8.38 -12.27
C ILE A 102 5.06 7.58 -12.67
N SER A 103 5.39 6.51 -11.94
CA SER A 103 6.56 5.69 -12.28
C SER A 103 6.46 5.04 -13.67
N GLU A 104 5.25 4.74 -14.12
CA GLU A 104 5.02 4.04 -15.39
C GLU A 104 4.90 4.97 -16.62
N LEU A 105 4.29 6.15 -16.44
CA LEU A 105 4.02 7.10 -17.53
C LEU A 105 5.11 8.16 -17.71
N TRP A 106 5.80 8.55 -16.63
CA TRP A 106 6.87 9.56 -16.68
C TRP A 106 8.27 8.96 -16.55
N LYS A 107 8.41 7.68 -16.16
CA LYS A 107 9.67 6.91 -16.19
C LYS A 107 10.89 7.64 -15.59
N GLY A 108 10.68 8.38 -14.51
CA GLY A 108 11.72 9.14 -13.81
C GLY A 108 11.64 10.65 -14.01
N GLU A 109 10.84 11.14 -14.97
CA GLU A 109 10.48 12.55 -15.05
C GLU A 109 9.52 12.92 -13.91
N ILE A 110 9.60 14.18 -13.46
CA ILE A 110 8.63 14.74 -12.52
C ILE A 110 7.45 15.29 -13.33
N PRO A 111 6.22 14.80 -13.10
CA PRO A 111 5.07 15.23 -13.87
C PRO A 111 4.69 16.67 -13.57
N ASP A 112 4.12 17.38 -14.54
CA ASP A 112 3.34 18.59 -14.29
C ASP A 112 1.90 18.20 -13.92
N ARG A 113 1.35 18.87 -12.92
CA ARG A 113 0.01 18.63 -12.38
C ARG A 113 -1.08 18.75 -13.44
N SER A 114 -0.93 19.65 -14.40
CA SER A 114 -1.87 19.84 -15.50
C SER A 114 -1.80 18.77 -16.60
N ASP A 115 -0.80 17.89 -16.55
CA ASP A 115 -0.54 16.85 -17.57
C ASP A 115 -1.26 15.51 -17.28
N PHE A 116 -2.00 15.44 -16.18
CA PHE A 116 -2.82 14.28 -15.84
C PHE A 116 -4.20 14.37 -16.46
N LYS A 117 -4.69 13.23 -16.94
CA LYS A 117 -6.11 12.95 -17.08
C LYS A 117 -6.42 11.58 -16.47
N ILE A 118 -7.52 11.49 -15.73
CA ILE A 118 -7.87 10.34 -14.89
C ILE A 118 -9.31 9.94 -15.14
N ILE A 119 -9.54 8.63 -15.35
CA ILE A 119 -10.87 8.01 -15.38
C ILE A 119 -10.95 7.03 -14.21
N SER A 120 -11.91 7.22 -13.31
CA SER A 120 -12.10 6.40 -12.10
C SER A 120 -13.37 5.57 -12.16
N ALA A 121 -13.26 4.28 -11.85
CA ALA A 121 -14.40 3.39 -11.57
C ALA A 121 -14.90 3.49 -10.11
N CYS A 122 -14.22 4.27 -9.27
CA CYS A 122 -14.50 4.41 -7.85
C CYS A 122 -15.30 5.69 -7.58
N PRO A 123 -16.54 5.60 -7.04
CA PRO A 123 -17.35 6.76 -6.73
C PRO A 123 -17.06 7.35 -5.34
N THR A 124 -16.08 6.85 -4.58
CA THR A 124 -15.88 7.30 -3.19
C THR A 124 -15.24 8.68 -3.12
N LEU A 125 -15.71 9.53 -2.21
CA LEU A 125 -15.16 10.88 -2.00
C LEU A 125 -13.65 10.85 -1.73
N GLY A 126 -13.17 9.95 -0.86
CA GLY A 126 -11.73 9.87 -0.58
C GLY A 126 -10.86 9.50 -1.77
N THR A 127 -11.41 8.83 -2.80
CA THR A 127 -10.70 8.64 -4.07
C THR A 127 -10.77 9.88 -4.95
N GLN A 128 -11.94 10.51 -5.05
CA GLN A 128 -12.14 11.72 -5.85
C GLN A 128 -11.27 12.87 -5.32
N ASP A 129 -11.33 13.15 -4.02
CA ASP A 129 -10.59 14.21 -3.34
C ASP A 129 -9.08 13.96 -3.41
N ALA A 130 -8.65 12.69 -3.39
CA ALA A 130 -7.25 12.36 -3.61
C ALA A 130 -6.77 12.73 -5.02
N PHE A 131 -7.55 12.40 -6.05
CA PHE A 131 -7.18 12.74 -7.42
C PHE A 131 -7.30 14.23 -7.71
N ASP A 132 -8.33 14.89 -7.18
CA ASP A 132 -8.46 16.35 -7.29
C ASP A 132 -7.29 17.05 -6.59
N PHE A 133 -6.96 16.64 -5.36
CA PHE A 133 -5.86 17.23 -4.63
C PHE A 133 -4.50 16.89 -5.24
N ILE A 134 -4.25 15.71 -5.80
CA ILE A 134 -2.92 15.42 -6.36
C ILE A 134 -2.81 16.05 -7.76
N ALA A 135 -3.78 15.82 -8.64
CA ALA A 135 -3.66 16.13 -10.05
C ALA A 135 -4.36 17.43 -10.48
N ARG A 136 -5.19 18.07 -9.61
CA ARG A 136 -6.11 19.16 -10.03
C ARG A 136 -6.84 18.83 -11.32
N ALA A 137 -7.14 17.55 -11.52
CA ALA A 137 -7.79 17.06 -12.71
C ALA A 137 -9.21 17.64 -12.68
N LYS A 138 -9.39 18.79 -13.34
CA LYS A 138 -10.55 19.67 -13.15
C LYS A 138 -11.84 18.88 -13.32
N THR A 139 -12.73 19.01 -12.33
CA THR A 139 -14.12 18.57 -12.45
C THR A 139 -14.98 19.77 -12.82
N GLY A 140 -15.50 19.82 -14.05
CA GLY A 140 -16.50 20.82 -14.44
C GLY A 140 -17.89 20.44 -13.96
N MET A 141 -18.81 21.42 -13.83
CA MET A 141 -20.24 21.17 -13.56
C MET A 141 -20.90 20.26 -14.60
N LYS A 142 -20.32 20.15 -15.80
CA LYS A 142 -20.75 19.24 -16.87
C LYS A 142 -20.05 17.87 -16.85
N ARG A 143 -19.21 17.57 -15.83
CA ARG A 143 -18.26 16.45 -15.82
C ARG A 143 -17.32 16.45 -17.05
N GLU A 144 -17.07 17.64 -17.58
CA GLU A 144 -16.09 17.92 -18.62
C GLU A 144 -14.79 18.34 -17.92
N GLY A 145 -13.68 17.70 -18.29
CA GLY A 145 -12.38 17.98 -17.71
C GLY A 145 -11.47 16.77 -17.68
N ASP A 146 -10.40 16.92 -16.90
CA ASP A 146 -9.33 15.94 -16.80
C ASP A 146 -9.62 14.85 -15.76
N PHE A 147 -10.71 14.96 -14.98
CA PHE A 147 -11.21 13.87 -14.15
C PHE A 147 -12.60 13.42 -14.59
N LYS A 148 -12.75 12.11 -14.81
CA LYS A 148 -14.04 11.49 -15.16
C LYS A 148 -14.32 10.29 -14.26
N ILE A 149 -15.59 10.13 -13.92
CA ILE A 149 -16.08 8.95 -13.21
C ILE A 149 -16.87 8.08 -14.20
N GLN A 150 -16.43 6.84 -14.40
CA GLN A 150 -17.10 5.85 -15.24
C GLN A 150 -17.36 4.60 -14.41
N LEU A 151 -18.60 4.46 -13.95
CA LEU A 151 -18.95 3.43 -12.99
C LEU A 151 -19.36 2.12 -13.69
N PRO A 152 -18.89 0.95 -13.22
CA PRO A 152 -19.46 -0.33 -13.58
C PRO A 152 -20.97 -0.39 -13.30
N LYS A 153 -21.72 -1.14 -14.10
CA LYS A 153 -23.18 -1.30 -13.92
C LYS A 153 -23.50 -1.76 -12.50
N GLY A 154 -24.51 -1.16 -11.87
CA GLY A 154 -24.95 -1.49 -10.51
C GLY A 154 -24.16 -0.83 -9.38
N THR A 155 -23.08 -0.10 -9.71
CA THR A 155 -22.28 0.64 -8.74
C THR A 155 -23.08 1.79 -8.11
N SER A 156 -22.94 1.95 -6.80
CA SER A 156 -23.34 3.16 -6.07
C SER A 156 -22.43 3.36 -4.86
N SER A 157 -22.60 4.47 -4.12
CA SER A 157 -21.87 4.67 -2.85
C SER A 157 -22.08 3.52 -1.85
N LYS A 158 -23.28 2.90 -1.91
CA LYS A 158 -23.72 1.74 -1.14
C LYS A 158 -23.20 0.43 -1.74
N ASN A 159 -23.34 0.25 -3.05
CA ASN A 159 -22.93 -0.96 -3.78
C ASN A 159 -21.54 -0.76 -4.39
N LEU A 160 -20.51 -0.98 -3.58
CA LEU A 160 -19.13 -1.07 -4.06
C LEU A 160 -18.69 -2.53 -4.17
N SER A 161 -17.88 -2.83 -5.16
CA SER A 161 -17.15 -4.08 -5.31
C SER A 161 -15.68 -3.80 -5.61
N ARG A 162 -14.90 -4.88 -5.78
CA ARG A 162 -13.51 -4.81 -6.24
C ARG A 162 -13.36 -4.10 -7.58
N ASP A 163 -14.36 -4.21 -8.48
CA ASP A 163 -14.35 -3.59 -9.80
C ASP A 163 -14.41 -2.06 -9.78
N ASN A 164 -14.75 -1.49 -8.63
CA ASN A 164 -14.71 -0.04 -8.46
C ASN A 164 -13.28 0.47 -8.24
N PHE A 165 -12.31 -0.37 -7.87
CA PHE A 165 -10.94 0.07 -7.60
C PHE A 165 -10.06 -0.09 -8.84
N VAL A 166 -10.54 0.53 -9.93
CA VAL A 166 -9.90 0.58 -11.24
C VAL A 166 -9.77 2.04 -11.67
N PHE A 167 -8.57 2.42 -12.11
CA PHE A 167 -8.23 3.79 -12.48
C PHE A 167 -7.46 3.79 -13.78
N THR A 168 -7.88 4.60 -14.75
CA THR A 168 -7.10 4.88 -15.96
C THR A 168 -6.39 6.21 -15.79
N PHE A 169 -5.07 6.21 -15.94
CA PHE A 169 -4.25 7.42 -15.98
C PHE A 169 -3.78 7.64 -17.41
N ILE A 170 -3.85 8.88 -17.86
CA ILE A 170 -3.47 9.33 -19.19
C ILE A 170 -2.50 10.50 -19.01
N ARG A 171 -1.32 10.41 -19.62
CA ARG A 171 -0.37 11.53 -19.75
C ARG A 171 -0.80 12.35 -20.96
N LYS A 172 -1.28 13.57 -20.76
CA LYS A 172 -1.90 14.36 -21.83
C LYS A 172 -0.91 14.76 -22.92
N SER A 173 0.33 15.05 -22.54
CA SER A 173 1.42 15.47 -23.42
C SER A 173 1.83 14.40 -24.45
N THR A 174 1.75 13.12 -24.10
CA THR A 174 2.12 12.01 -25.00
C THR A 174 0.93 11.20 -25.51
N GLY A 175 -0.20 11.23 -24.79
CA GLY A 175 -1.34 10.36 -25.03
C GLY A 175 -1.18 8.96 -24.43
N ASP A 176 -0.03 8.64 -23.84
CA ASP A 176 0.20 7.35 -23.18
C ASP A 176 -0.79 7.13 -22.05
N SER A 177 -1.30 5.91 -21.95
CA SER A 177 -2.28 5.59 -20.93
C SER A 177 -2.14 4.19 -20.38
N ILE A 178 -2.50 4.08 -19.10
CA ILE A 178 -2.46 2.84 -18.34
C ILE A 178 -3.71 2.72 -17.50
N THR A 179 -4.17 1.48 -17.35
CA THR A 179 -5.20 1.10 -16.39
C THR A 179 -4.56 0.36 -15.23
N ILE A 180 -4.83 0.83 -14.01
CA ILE A 180 -4.38 0.25 -12.75
C ILE A 180 -5.61 -0.32 -12.04
N ARG A 181 -5.55 -1.61 -11.70
CA ARG A 181 -6.59 -2.32 -10.94
C ARG A 181 -6.02 -2.80 -9.62
N VAL A 182 -6.73 -2.59 -8.51
CA VAL A 182 -6.38 -3.23 -7.24
C VAL A 182 -6.58 -4.74 -7.36
N LYS A 183 -5.55 -5.50 -7.03
CA LYS A 183 -5.55 -6.96 -7.03
C LYS A 183 -6.65 -7.51 -6.14
N GLU A 184 -7.39 -8.49 -6.66
CA GLU A 184 -8.60 -8.99 -6.02
C GLU A 184 -8.32 -9.62 -4.66
N GLU A 185 -7.19 -10.34 -4.54
CA GLU A 185 -6.75 -11.03 -3.32
C GLU A 185 -6.43 -10.08 -2.16
N LEU A 186 -6.38 -8.76 -2.40
CA LEU A 186 -6.19 -7.80 -1.31
C LEU A 186 -7.45 -7.60 -0.47
N PHE A 187 -8.63 -7.69 -1.08
CA PHE A 187 -9.88 -7.49 -0.37
C PHE A 187 -10.25 -8.80 0.36
N PRO A 188 -10.37 -8.77 1.69
CA PRO A 188 -10.85 -9.94 2.42
C PRO A 188 -12.24 -10.35 1.94
N GLU A 189 -12.54 -11.64 1.99
CA GLU A 189 -13.86 -12.15 1.68
C GLU A 189 -14.95 -11.48 2.54
N GLY A 190 -16.09 -11.13 1.93
CA GLY A 190 -17.20 -10.44 2.61
C GLY A 190 -16.92 -8.98 3.01
N PHE A 191 -15.79 -8.40 2.61
CA PHE A 191 -15.42 -7.03 3.00
C PHE A 191 -16.46 -5.98 2.57
N PHE A 192 -16.99 -6.09 1.35
CA PHE A 192 -17.92 -5.10 0.80
C PHE A 192 -19.32 -5.23 1.41
N GLU A 193 -19.72 -6.44 1.73
CA GLU A 193 -20.96 -6.85 2.35
C GLU A 193 -20.99 -6.33 3.80
N LEU A 194 -19.91 -6.55 4.55
CA LEU A 194 -19.76 -5.99 5.89
C LEU A 194 -19.66 -4.46 5.88
N ARG A 195 -19.00 -3.85 4.87
CA ARG A 195 -19.02 -2.39 4.67
C ARG A 195 -20.45 -1.91 4.48
N LYS A 196 -21.25 -2.61 3.67
CA LYS A 196 -22.64 -2.27 3.36
C LYS A 196 -23.51 -2.32 4.62
N LYS A 197 -23.44 -3.41 5.39
CA LYS A 197 -24.13 -3.55 6.68
C LYS A 197 -23.70 -2.49 7.69
N LYS A 198 -22.40 -2.22 7.82
CA LYS A 198 -21.89 -1.28 8.83
C LYS A 198 -22.21 0.17 8.49
N LYS A 199 -22.02 0.60 7.24
CA LYS A 199 -22.14 2.01 6.84
C LYS A 199 -23.56 2.39 6.44
N PHE A 200 -24.30 1.46 5.83
CA PHE A 200 -25.62 1.72 5.24
C PHE A 200 -26.74 0.90 5.88
N GLN A 201 -26.42 0.05 6.87
CA GLN A 201 -27.40 -0.77 7.59
C GLN A 201 -28.21 -1.69 6.67
N ASP A 202 -27.55 -2.24 5.64
CA ASP A 202 -28.19 -3.00 4.58
C ASP A 202 -27.50 -4.35 4.31
N PRO A 203 -28.26 -5.46 4.18
CA PRO A 203 -29.73 -5.54 4.31
C PRO A 203 -30.22 -5.33 5.76
N THR A 204 -29.32 -5.49 6.73
CA THR A 204 -29.57 -5.22 8.16
C THR A 204 -28.35 -4.54 8.79
N PRO A 205 -28.51 -3.87 9.95
CA PRO A 205 -27.40 -3.32 10.70
C PRO A 205 -26.37 -4.39 11.10
N ALA A 206 -25.08 -4.06 11.01
CA ALA A 206 -24.02 -4.97 11.42
C ALA A 206 -24.06 -5.27 12.94
N THR A 207 -23.91 -6.54 13.32
CA THR A 207 -23.77 -6.95 14.73
C THR A 207 -22.46 -6.41 15.35
N PRO A 208 -22.29 -6.43 16.68
CA PRO A 208 -21.03 -6.07 17.32
C PRO A 208 -19.83 -6.89 16.80
N GLU A 209 -20.02 -8.19 16.57
CA GLU A 209 -19.02 -9.13 16.06
C GLU A 209 -18.66 -8.78 14.61
N GLU A 210 -19.65 -8.51 13.76
CA GLU A 210 -19.45 -8.07 12.38
C GLU A 210 -18.71 -6.72 12.32
N LYS A 211 -19.04 -5.78 13.21
CA LYS A 211 -18.33 -4.49 13.33
C LYS A 211 -16.86 -4.68 13.72
N LYS A 212 -16.57 -5.62 14.64
CA LYS A 212 -15.22 -5.99 15.07
C LYS A 212 -14.45 -6.66 13.93
N LEU A 213 -15.08 -7.61 13.23
CA LEU A 213 -14.51 -8.29 12.07
C LEU A 213 -14.16 -7.29 10.96
N PHE A 214 -15.10 -6.42 10.60
CA PHE A 214 -14.86 -5.39 9.58
C PHE A 214 -13.75 -4.42 9.99
N LYS A 215 -13.64 -4.06 11.27
CA LYS A 215 -12.52 -3.24 11.77
C LYS A 215 -11.19 -3.97 11.60
N SER A 216 -11.14 -5.28 11.87
CA SER A 216 -9.94 -6.11 11.67
C SER A 216 -9.55 -6.19 10.19
N MET A 217 -10.51 -6.50 9.32
CA MET A 217 -10.31 -6.56 7.87
C MET A 217 -9.80 -5.22 7.30
N LYS A 218 -10.41 -4.10 7.72
CA LYS A 218 -9.96 -2.75 7.31
C LYS A 218 -8.53 -2.48 7.78
N LYS A 219 -8.17 -2.90 9.00
CA LYS A 219 -6.80 -2.76 9.53
C LYS A 219 -5.80 -3.58 8.73
N GLU A 220 -6.13 -4.83 8.40
CA GLU A 220 -5.27 -5.70 7.59
C GLU A 220 -5.08 -5.16 6.17
N LEU A 221 -6.17 -4.78 5.50
CA LEU A 221 -6.14 -4.18 4.17
C LEU A 221 -5.28 -2.91 4.16
N ASN A 222 -5.48 -2.00 5.12
CA ASN A 222 -4.65 -0.80 5.24
C ASN A 222 -3.17 -1.14 5.46
N LYS A 223 -2.85 -2.14 6.30
CA LYS A 223 -1.48 -2.59 6.50
C LYS A 223 -0.86 -3.07 5.19
N LYS A 224 -1.59 -3.89 4.41
CA LYS A 224 -1.15 -4.35 3.08
C LYS A 224 -0.89 -3.16 2.15
N ILE A 225 -1.85 -2.23 2.02
CA ILE A 225 -1.75 -1.04 1.16
C ILE A 225 -0.55 -0.16 1.54
N ILE A 226 -0.17 -0.07 2.81
CA ILE A 226 0.95 0.80 3.25
C ILE A 226 2.31 0.11 3.05
N THR A 227 2.37 -1.23 3.21
CA THR A 227 3.66 -1.94 3.34
C THR A 227 4.05 -2.77 2.11
N LEU A 228 3.11 -3.14 1.24
CA LEU A 228 3.42 -3.92 0.05
C LEU A 228 3.95 -3.01 -1.08
N PRO A 229 4.87 -3.51 -1.91
CA PRO A 229 5.28 -2.84 -3.15
C PRO A 229 4.13 -2.80 -4.16
N VAL A 230 4.17 -1.83 -5.08
CA VAL A 230 3.05 -1.54 -6.01
C VAL A 230 2.66 -2.73 -6.90
N ASN A 231 3.62 -3.56 -7.32
CA ASN A 231 3.37 -4.77 -8.12
C ASN A 231 2.64 -5.89 -7.35
N LYS A 232 2.62 -5.81 -6.01
CA LYS A 232 1.82 -6.70 -5.14
C LYS A 232 0.46 -6.08 -4.80
N LEU A 233 0.25 -4.81 -5.12
CA LEU A 233 -1.03 -4.11 -4.89
C LEU A 233 -1.90 -4.06 -6.14
N PHE A 234 -1.26 -3.89 -7.30
CA PHE A 234 -1.95 -3.55 -8.52
C PHE A 234 -1.61 -4.48 -9.67
N GLU A 235 -2.58 -4.63 -10.56
CA GLU A 235 -2.41 -5.07 -11.93
C GLU A 235 -2.32 -3.83 -12.83
N LEU A 236 -1.49 -3.92 -13.86
CA LEU A 236 -1.27 -2.85 -14.83
C LEU A 236 -1.61 -3.36 -16.23
N LYS A 237 -2.37 -2.57 -16.98
CA LYS A 237 -2.62 -2.77 -18.41
C LYS A 237 -2.30 -1.48 -19.17
N ARG A 238 -1.43 -1.55 -20.18
CA ARG A 238 -1.20 -0.45 -21.12
C ARG A 238 -2.32 -0.45 -22.17
N LEU A 239 -2.73 0.73 -22.62
CA LEU A 239 -3.78 0.93 -23.62
C LEU A 239 -3.20 1.49 -24.92
#